data_AF-A0A1A8I8G2-F1
#
_entry.id   AF-A0A1A8I8G2-F1
#
_cell.length_a   1.000
_cell.length_b   1.000
_cell.length_c   1.000
_cell.angle_alpha   90.00
_cell.angle_beta   90.00
_cell.angle_gamma   90.00
#
_symmetry.space_group_name_H-M   'P 1'
#
loop_
_entity.id
_entity.type
_entity.pdbx_description
1 polymer ?
#
loop_
_entity_poly.entity_id
_entity_poly.type
_entity_poly.pdbx_seq_one_letter_code
_entity_poly.pdbx_strand_id
1 'polypeptide(L)'
;VVKRIIPAVASTNAVIAAACTTEVFKLATSAYVPLGNYMVFNDVDGLYTYTFEAERKENCSACSQVPVDLHFPPSSKFQQVLEYLTESTSLQMKSPAVTATVEGKSKTLYLQSVASIEQRTRPNLSKSLKELGLTDGQELAVADVTTPQTMLFRLCFTS
;
A
#
# COMPACT_ATOMS: atom_id res chain seq x y z
N VAL A 1 13.26 -12.25 -21.67
CA VAL A 1 13.69 -11.88 -20.30
C VAL A 1 13.66 -10.38 -20.05
N VAL A 2 14.37 -9.57 -20.86
CA VAL A 2 14.48 -8.10 -20.69
C VAL A 2 13.14 -7.39 -20.40
N LYS A 3 12.08 -7.71 -21.14
CA LYS A 3 10.77 -7.04 -21.04
C LYS A 3 9.77 -7.69 -20.07
N ARG A 4 10.09 -8.84 -19.46
CA ARG A 4 9.15 -9.64 -18.65
C ARG A 4 7.78 -9.85 -19.33
N ILE A 5 7.80 -10.29 -20.59
CA ILE A 5 6.57 -10.48 -21.41
C ILE A 5 5.68 -11.54 -20.77
N ILE A 6 4.40 -11.20 -20.58
CA ILE A 6 3.34 -12.14 -20.21
C ILE A 6 2.70 -12.64 -21.51
N PRO A 7 2.67 -13.96 -21.79
CA PRO A 7 1.96 -14.51 -22.95
C PRO A 7 0.48 -14.14 -22.92
N ALA A 8 -0.08 -13.76 -24.08
CA ALA A 8 -1.47 -13.32 -24.17
C ALA A 8 -2.10 -13.78 -25.49
N VAL A 9 -3.40 -14.08 -25.43
CA VAL A 9 -4.25 -14.44 -26.58
C VAL A 9 -5.60 -13.73 -26.49
N ALA A 10 -6.25 -13.51 -27.63
CA ALA A 10 -7.49 -12.73 -27.70
C ALA A 10 -8.67 -13.39 -26.96
N SER A 11 -8.74 -14.72 -26.93
CA SER A 11 -9.82 -15.48 -26.30
C SER A 11 -9.90 -15.22 -24.79
N THR A 12 -8.78 -15.33 -24.08
CA THR A 12 -8.72 -15.08 -22.62
C THR A 12 -9.15 -13.64 -22.29
N ASN A 13 -8.69 -12.67 -23.07
CA ASN A 13 -9.08 -11.27 -22.89
C ASN A 13 -10.59 -11.06 -23.15
N ALA A 14 -11.15 -11.71 -24.16
CA ALA A 14 -12.57 -11.61 -24.47
C ALA A 14 -13.46 -12.17 -23.34
N VAL A 15 -13.09 -13.31 -22.76
CA VAL A 15 -13.83 -13.92 -21.63
C VAL A 15 -13.83 -13.00 -20.41
N ILE A 16 -12.66 -12.48 -20.02
CA ILE A 16 -12.56 -11.58 -18.86
C ILE A 16 -13.28 -10.26 -19.11
N ALA A 17 -13.14 -9.67 -20.31
CA ALA A 17 -13.83 -8.43 -20.67
C ALA A 17 -15.36 -8.60 -20.67
N ALA A 18 -15.88 -9.75 -21.13
CA ALA A 18 -17.30 -10.05 -21.12
C ALA A 18 -17.84 -10.14 -19.68
N ALA A 19 -17.13 -10.81 -18.77
CA ALA A 19 -17.49 -10.88 -17.36
C ALA A 19 -17.50 -9.49 -16.71
N CYS A 20 -16.43 -8.69 -16.88
CA CYS A 20 -16.37 -7.34 -16.34
C CYS A 20 -17.49 -6.43 -16.87
N THR A 21 -17.76 -6.47 -18.18
CA THR A 21 -18.80 -5.64 -18.81
C THR A 21 -20.20 -6.03 -18.32
N THR A 22 -20.43 -7.32 -18.11
CA THR A 22 -21.67 -7.82 -17.53
C THR A 22 -21.88 -7.27 -16.12
N GLU A 23 -20.85 -7.28 -15.27
CA GLU A 23 -20.93 -6.71 -13.91
C GLU A 23 -21.14 -5.19 -13.93
N VAL A 24 -20.51 -4.47 -14.86
CA VAL A 24 -20.76 -3.03 -15.06
C VAL A 24 -22.23 -2.78 -15.42
N PHE A 25 -22.80 -3.58 -16.32
CA PHE A 25 -24.21 -3.46 -16.69
C PHE A 25 -25.14 -3.74 -15.50
N LYS A 26 -24.87 -4.81 -14.72
CA LYS A 26 -25.63 -5.12 -13.51
C LYS A 26 -25.59 -3.97 -12.50
N LEU A 27 -24.41 -3.40 -12.25
CA LEU A 27 -24.22 -2.27 -11.34
C LEU A 27 -24.92 -0.99 -11.82
N ALA A 28 -24.83 -0.68 -13.11
CA ALA A 28 -25.40 0.55 -13.67
C ALA A 28 -26.94 0.55 -13.73
N THR A 29 -27.54 -0.64 -13.87
CA THR A 29 -28.98 -0.78 -14.11
C THR A 29 -29.74 -1.39 -12.94
N SER A 30 -29.03 -1.96 -11.95
CA SER A 30 -29.59 -2.78 -10.89
C SER A 30 -30.43 -3.96 -11.40
N ALA A 31 -30.20 -4.43 -12.63
CA ALA A 31 -31.00 -5.50 -13.24
C ALA A 31 -30.83 -6.86 -12.55
N TYR A 32 -29.66 -7.11 -11.94
CA TYR A 32 -29.34 -8.33 -11.19
C TYR A 32 -28.39 -8.01 -10.04
N VAL A 33 -28.26 -8.96 -9.10
CA VAL A 33 -27.25 -8.91 -8.04
C VAL A 33 -25.85 -9.04 -8.69
N PRO A 34 -24.90 -8.13 -8.38
CA PRO A 34 -23.52 -8.24 -8.85
C PRO A 34 -22.80 -9.49 -8.31
N LEU A 35 -21.74 -9.90 -8.99
CA LEU A 35 -20.78 -10.90 -8.50
C LEU A 35 -20.23 -10.46 -7.14
N GLY A 36 -20.09 -11.42 -6.20
CA GLY A 36 -19.61 -11.17 -4.84
C GLY A 36 -18.31 -10.36 -4.78
N ASN A 37 -17.19 -10.91 -5.29
CA ASN A 37 -15.98 -10.11 -5.57
C ASN A 37 -14.90 -10.80 -6.42
N TYR A 38 -14.90 -12.13 -6.57
CA TYR A 38 -13.80 -12.83 -7.25
C TYR A 38 -14.29 -13.91 -8.22
N MET A 39 -13.61 -13.99 -9.37
CA MET A 39 -13.77 -15.06 -10.36
C MET A 39 -12.39 -15.42 -10.93
N VAL A 40 -12.08 -16.72 -10.95
CA VAL A 40 -10.92 -17.29 -11.63
C VAL A 40 -11.40 -17.96 -12.92
N PHE A 41 -10.64 -17.80 -14.00
CA PHE A 41 -10.83 -18.50 -15.27
C PHE A 41 -9.54 -19.20 -15.68
N ASN A 42 -9.65 -20.45 -16.14
CA ASN A 42 -8.54 -21.23 -16.68
C ASN A 42 -9.04 -22.11 -17.83
N ASP A 43 -8.31 -22.10 -18.94
CA ASP A 43 -8.61 -22.85 -20.17
C ASP A 43 -7.47 -23.79 -20.63
N VAL A 44 -6.55 -24.16 -19.72
CA VAL A 44 -5.43 -25.07 -20.03
C VAL A 44 -5.91 -26.51 -20.22
N ASP A 45 -6.86 -26.97 -19.38
CA ASP A 45 -7.48 -28.29 -19.48
C ASP A 45 -9.00 -28.16 -19.40
N GLY A 46 -9.64 -28.14 -20.57
CA GLY A 46 -11.06 -27.81 -20.70
C GLY A 46 -11.34 -26.35 -20.34
N LEU A 47 -12.58 -26.06 -19.89
CA LEU A 47 -12.98 -24.74 -19.40
C LEU A 47 -13.29 -24.82 -17.91
N TYR A 48 -12.56 -24.06 -17.11
CA TYR A 48 -12.73 -24.02 -15.68
C TYR A 48 -12.96 -22.58 -15.18
N THR A 49 -13.99 -22.42 -14.37
CA THR A 49 -14.27 -21.18 -13.65
C THR A 49 -14.57 -21.47 -12.19
N TYR A 50 -14.06 -20.61 -11.30
CA TYR A 50 -14.35 -20.68 -9.88
C TYR A 50 -14.67 -19.29 -9.33
N THR A 51 -15.80 -19.14 -8.67
CA THR A 51 -16.24 -17.90 -8.03
C THR A 51 -16.31 -18.08 -6.52
N PHE A 52 -15.79 -17.10 -5.79
CA PHE A 52 -15.86 -17.08 -4.33
C PHE A 52 -15.85 -15.63 -3.83
N GLU A 53 -16.18 -15.45 -2.56
CA GLU A 53 -16.06 -14.16 -1.88
C GLU A 53 -14.76 -14.11 -1.09
N ALA A 54 -13.78 -13.36 -1.60
CA ALA A 54 -12.56 -13.04 -0.89
C ALA A 54 -12.89 -12.20 0.35
N GLU A 55 -12.41 -12.64 1.51
CA GLU A 55 -12.61 -11.93 2.76
C GLU A 55 -11.87 -10.59 2.76
N ARG A 56 -12.54 -9.56 3.30
CA ARG A 56 -11.89 -8.26 3.54
C ARG A 56 -10.92 -8.41 4.72
N LYS A 57 -9.65 -8.05 4.50
CA LYS A 57 -8.70 -7.90 5.61
C LYS A 57 -9.07 -6.66 6.42
N GLU A 58 -9.46 -6.85 7.68
CA GLU A 58 -9.85 -5.76 8.59
C GLU A 58 -8.72 -4.74 8.81
N ASN A 59 -7.48 -5.20 8.82
CA ASN A 59 -6.27 -4.38 8.94
C ASN A 59 -5.62 -4.06 7.58
N CYS A 60 -6.41 -4.00 6.51
CA CYS A 60 -5.90 -3.69 5.17
C CYS A 60 -5.29 -2.28 5.14
N SER A 61 -4.01 -2.20 4.81
CA SER A 61 -3.26 -0.95 4.83
C SER A 61 -3.77 0.11 3.83
N ALA A 62 -4.56 -0.30 2.81
CA ALA A 62 -5.13 0.59 1.80
C ALA A 62 -6.61 0.96 2.04
N CYS A 63 -7.46 0.00 2.44
CA CYS A 63 -8.91 0.23 2.56
C CYS A 63 -9.45 0.16 4.00
N SER A 64 -8.61 -0.14 5.00
CA SER A 64 -8.96 0.10 6.39
C SER A 64 -8.66 1.56 6.72
N GLN A 65 -9.57 2.22 7.43
CA GLN A 65 -9.36 3.60 7.93
C GLN A 65 -8.68 3.60 9.31
N VAL A 66 -8.11 2.46 9.72
CA VAL A 66 -7.44 2.31 11.01
C VAL A 66 -5.95 2.50 10.79
N PRO A 67 -5.30 3.46 11.47
CA PRO A 67 -3.86 3.62 11.41
C PRO A 67 -3.16 2.31 11.78
N VAL A 68 -2.15 1.92 11.01
CA VAL A 68 -1.35 0.73 11.30
C VAL A 68 -0.32 1.07 12.37
N ASP A 69 -0.30 0.30 13.45
CA ASP A 69 0.66 0.51 14.55
C ASP A 69 2.07 0.10 14.15
N LEU A 70 3.03 0.99 14.37
CA LEU A 70 4.45 0.78 14.15
C LEU A 70 5.18 0.74 15.49
N HIS A 71 5.68 -0.43 15.85
CA HIS A 71 6.36 -0.65 17.12
C HIS A 71 7.88 -0.49 16.99
N PHE A 72 8.42 0.57 17.59
CA PHE A 72 9.86 0.85 17.57
C PHE A 72 10.30 1.45 18.91
N PRO A 73 11.48 1.11 19.45
CA PRO A 73 12.02 1.85 20.58
C PRO A 73 12.37 3.30 20.18
N PRO A 74 12.30 4.27 21.12
CA PRO A 74 12.55 5.69 20.82
C PRO A 74 14.00 5.97 20.35
N SER A 75 14.93 5.06 20.67
CA SER A 75 16.33 5.09 20.23
C SER A 75 16.54 4.56 18.81
N SER A 76 15.52 3.95 18.19
CA SER A 76 15.60 3.42 16.83
C SER A 76 15.96 4.52 15.84
N LYS A 77 16.77 4.18 14.85
CA LYS A 77 17.08 5.10 13.75
C LYS A 77 15.89 5.19 12.81
N PHE A 78 15.66 6.37 12.25
CA PHE A 78 14.59 6.54 11.27
C PHE A 78 14.77 5.67 10.01
N GLN A 79 16.02 5.33 9.67
CA GLN A 79 16.32 4.35 8.64
C GLN A 79 15.62 2.99 8.85
N GLN A 80 15.51 2.51 10.10
CA GLN A 80 14.87 1.22 10.41
C GLN A 80 13.36 1.25 10.13
N VAL A 81 12.72 2.41 10.31
CA VAL A 81 11.31 2.60 9.93
C VAL A 81 11.14 2.51 8.42
N LEU A 82 12.05 3.13 7.66
CA LEU A 82 12.03 3.10 6.19
C LEU A 82 12.25 1.67 5.65
N GLU A 83 13.20 0.93 6.24
CA GLU A 83 13.46 -0.47 5.93
C GLU A 83 12.23 -1.34 6.20
N TYR A 84 11.57 -1.17 7.36
CA TYR A 84 10.34 -1.88 7.67
C TYR A 84 9.22 -1.63 6.63
N LEU A 85 9.00 -0.37 6.25
CA LEU A 85 8.00 -0.01 5.24
C LEU A 85 8.29 -0.67 3.87
N THR A 86 9.56 -0.88 3.55
CA THR A 86 10.03 -1.45 2.28
C THR A 86 10.02 -2.98 2.28
N GLU A 87 10.47 -3.60 3.38
CA GLU A 87 10.71 -5.05 3.46
C GLU A 87 9.51 -5.85 3.99
N SER A 88 8.61 -5.20 4.75
CA SER A 88 7.45 -5.88 5.32
C SER A 88 6.59 -6.50 4.21
N THR A 89 6.28 -7.80 4.35
CA THR A 89 5.48 -8.55 3.36
C THR A 89 4.07 -8.02 3.19
N SER A 90 3.55 -7.27 4.18
CA SER A 90 2.24 -6.64 4.12
C SER A 90 2.24 -5.28 3.42
N LEU A 91 3.40 -4.62 3.29
CA LEU A 91 3.53 -3.26 2.76
C LEU A 91 4.28 -3.22 1.43
N GLN A 92 5.47 -3.84 1.36
CA GLN A 92 6.32 -3.92 0.17
C GLN A 92 6.46 -2.59 -0.60
N MET A 93 6.59 -1.48 0.12
CA MET A 93 6.68 -0.15 -0.48
C MET A 93 7.97 0.01 -1.27
N LYS A 94 7.95 0.79 -2.35
CA LYS A 94 9.11 0.91 -3.24
C LYS A 94 10.03 2.08 -2.90
N SER A 95 9.45 3.23 -2.57
CA SER A 95 10.16 4.46 -2.25
C SER A 95 9.31 5.34 -1.31
N PRO A 96 9.07 4.89 -0.07
CA PRO A 96 8.15 5.57 0.84
C PRO A 96 8.65 6.97 1.21
N ALA A 97 7.75 7.95 1.07
CA ALA A 97 7.91 9.31 1.54
C ALA A 97 7.15 9.49 2.85
N VAL A 98 7.84 9.94 3.90
CA VAL A 98 7.29 9.99 5.25
C VAL A 98 7.25 11.44 5.74
N THR A 99 6.08 11.83 6.23
CA THR A 99 5.80 13.15 6.80
C THR A 99 5.14 13.01 8.16
N ALA A 100 5.37 13.96 9.06
CA ALA A 100 4.78 13.96 10.39
C ALA A 100 4.54 15.40 10.88
N THR A 101 3.56 15.59 11.75
CA THR A 101 3.32 16.88 12.39
C THR A 101 4.22 17.04 13.62
N VAL A 102 5.29 17.81 13.51
CA VAL A 102 6.23 18.08 14.62
C VAL A 102 6.07 19.53 15.03
N GLU A 103 5.86 19.79 16.33
CA GLU A 103 5.65 21.15 16.88
C GLU A 103 4.53 21.93 16.17
N GLY A 104 3.44 21.24 15.80
CA GLY A 104 2.28 21.85 15.14
C GLY A 104 2.47 22.19 13.66
N LYS A 105 3.61 21.83 13.05
CA LYS A 105 3.88 22.01 11.61
C LYS A 105 4.11 20.67 10.92
N SER A 106 3.58 20.53 9.71
CA SER A 106 3.89 19.38 8.87
C SER A 106 5.36 19.44 8.45
N LYS A 107 6.12 18.39 8.79
CA LYS A 107 7.55 18.26 8.53
C LYS A 107 7.79 17.00 7.69
N THR A 108 8.50 17.17 6.59
CA THR A 108 8.99 16.03 5.79
C THR A 108 10.17 15.40 6.51
N LEU A 109 10.01 14.13 6.90
CA LEU A 109 11.07 13.37 7.57
C LEU A 109 12.06 12.80 6.55
N TYR A 110 11.53 12.23 5.46
CA TYR A 110 12.30 11.74 4.32
C TYR A 110 11.45 11.65 3.07
N LEU A 111 12.02 12.02 1.92
CA LEU A 111 11.38 11.91 0.61
C LEU A 111 12.45 11.73 -0.47
N GLN A 112 12.42 10.60 -1.17
CA GLN A 112 13.44 10.23 -2.15
C GLN A 112 13.14 10.72 -3.58
N SER A 113 11.86 10.98 -3.90
CA SER A 113 11.43 11.28 -5.27
C SER A 113 11.91 12.64 -5.80
N VAL A 114 12.26 13.58 -4.91
CA VAL A 114 12.73 14.92 -5.27
C VAL A 114 14.14 15.13 -4.71
N ALA A 115 15.14 15.21 -5.58
CA ALA A 115 16.56 15.23 -5.20
C ALA A 115 16.91 16.35 -4.20
N SER A 116 16.35 17.55 -4.36
CA SER A 116 16.60 18.67 -3.44
C SER A 116 16.04 18.43 -2.04
N ILE A 117 14.95 17.68 -1.92
CA ILE A 117 14.32 17.33 -0.64
C ILE A 117 15.04 16.13 -0.03
N GLU A 118 15.41 15.14 -0.84
CA GLU A 118 16.18 13.98 -0.43
C GLU A 118 17.48 14.43 0.25
N GLN A 119 18.26 15.29 -0.40
CA GLN A 119 19.53 15.78 0.16
C GLN A 119 19.36 16.48 1.51
N ARG A 120 18.26 17.23 1.68
CA ARG A 120 17.94 17.95 2.93
C ARG A 120 17.40 17.04 4.03
N THR A 121 16.79 15.92 3.67
CA THR A 121 16.14 15.00 4.61
C THR A 121 16.95 13.74 4.89
N ARG A 122 17.92 13.39 4.04
CA ARG A 122 18.86 12.27 4.20
C ARG A 122 19.57 12.26 5.56
N PRO A 123 20.00 13.40 6.15
CA PRO A 123 20.59 13.40 7.48
C PRO A 123 19.65 12.93 8.60
N ASN A 124 18.34 12.92 8.37
CA ASN A 124 17.36 12.42 9.33
C ASN A 124 17.37 10.89 9.43
N LEU A 125 17.82 10.18 8.38
CA LEU A 125 17.88 8.70 8.38
C LEU A 125 18.76 8.15 9.51
N SER A 126 19.86 8.84 9.82
CA SER A 126 20.80 8.46 10.88
C SER A 126 20.36 8.88 12.28
N LYS A 127 19.37 9.76 12.41
CA LYS A 127 18.88 10.27 13.69
C LYS A 127 17.91 9.27 14.33
N SER A 128 17.85 9.31 15.66
CA SER A 128 16.84 8.53 16.39
C SER A 128 15.45 9.14 16.25
N LEU A 129 14.40 8.34 16.45
CA LEU A 129 13.00 8.83 16.44
C LEU A 129 12.80 9.97 17.46
N LYS A 130 13.44 9.85 18.62
CA LYS A 130 13.44 10.90 19.66
C LYS A 130 14.16 12.17 19.22
N GLU A 131 15.31 12.09 18.56
CA GLU A 131 16.04 13.25 18.02
C GLU A 131 15.26 13.98 16.92
N LEU A 132 14.39 13.28 16.21
CA LEU A 132 13.52 13.88 15.18
C LEU A 132 12.33 14.65 15.77
N GLY A 133 12.12 14.55 17.08
CA GLY A 133 11.00 15.16 17.80
C GLY A 133 9.70 14.36 17.67
N LEU A 134 9.81 13.05 17.39
CA LEU A 134 8.63 12.17 17.33
C LEU A 134 8.22 11.72 18.72
N THR A 135 6.92 11.69 18.98
CA THR A 135 6.33 11.26 20.25
C THR A 135 5.59 9.93 20.10
N ASP A 136 5.39 9.25 21.23
CA ASP A 136 4.53 8.07 21.27
C ASP A 136 3.09 8.42 20.87
N GLY A 137 2.44 7.51 20.13
CA GLY A 137 1.10 7.69 19.56
C GLY A 137 1.02 8.65 18.36
N GLN A 138 2.14 9.20 17.89
CA GLN A 138 2.13 10.16 16.79
C GLN A 138 1.84 9.49 15.44
N GLU A 139 1.01 10.15 14.62
CA GLU A 139 0.73 9.68 13.27
C GLU A 139 1.82 10.09 12.27
N LEU A 140 2.25 9.12 11.48
CA LEU A 140 3.13 9.27 10.33
C LEU A 140 2.29 9.11 9.07
N ALA A 141 2.32 10.13 8.21
CA ALA A 141 1.71 10.10 6.90
C ALA A 141 2.74 9.63 5.88
N VAL A 142 2.48 8.45 5.30
CA VAL A 142 3.37 7.76 4.35
C VAL A 142 2.71 7.72 2.98
N ALA A 143 3.40 8.26 1.97
CA ALA A 143 2.99 8.17 0.58
C ALA A 143 4.03 7.35 -0.20
N ASP A 144 3.59 6.48 -1.09
CA ASP A 144 4.49 5.67 -1.92
C ASP A 144 3.92 5.46 -3.32
N VAL A 145 4.77 5.09 -4.28
CA VAL A 145 4.33 4.77 -5.65
C VAL A 145 3.51 3.47 -5.74
N THR A 146 3.52 2.64 -4.70
CA THR A 146 2.70 1.42 -4.62
C THR A 146 1.24 1.69 -4.27
N THR A 147 0.93 2.84 -3.64
CA THR A 147 -0.42 3.19 -3.19
C THR A 147 -0.81 4.61 -3.59
N PRO A 148 -1.99 4.82 -4.22
CA PRO A 148 -2.40 6.17 -4.65
C PRO A 148 -2.83 7.08 -3.49
N GLN A 149 -3.09 6.51 -2.31
CA GLN A 149 -3.52 7.24 -1.12
C GLN A 149 -2.42 7.24 -0.07
N THR A 150 -2.29 8.37 0.63
CA THR A 150 -1.43 8.48 1.80
C THR A 150 -1.96 7.57 2.91
N MET A 151 -1.09 6.70 3.40
CA MET A 151 -1.39 5.77 4.49
C MET A 151 -0.98 6.41 5.82
N LEU A 152 -1.80 6.19 6.84
CA LEU A 152 -1.52 6.67 8.19
C LEU A 152 -1.00 5.52 9.04
N PHE A 153 0.12 5.76 9.71
CA PHE A 153 0.72 4.84 10.65
C PHE A 153 0.80 5.50 12.01
N ARG A 154 0.47 4.78 13.09
CA ARG A 154 0.61 5.28 14.45
C ARG A 154 1.91 4.75 15.05
N LEU A 155 2.80 5.64 15.45
CA LEU A 155 4.06 5.27 16.07
C LEU A 155 3.82 4.88 17.53
N CYS A 156 4.15 3.64 17.89
CA CYS A 156 4.02 3.10 19.24
C CYS A 156 5.42 2.80 19.79
N PHE A 157 5.86 3.59 20.78
CA PHE A 157 7.15 3.38 21.40
C PHE A 157 7.14 2.16 22.32
N THR A 158 8.01 1.19 22.01
CA THR A 158 8.25 0.04 22.88
C THR A 158 9.38 0.38 23.85
N SER A 159 9.18 0.08 25.13
CA SER A 159 10.17 0.26 26.20
C SER A 159 11.48 -0.47 25.95
#